data_AF-A0A8T3N506-F1
#
_entry.id   AF-A0A8T3N506-F1
#
_cell.length_a   1.000
_cell.length_b   1.000
_cell.length_c   1.000
_cell.angle_alpha   90.00
_cell.angle_beta   90.00
_cell.angle_gamma   90.00
#
_symmetry.space_group_name_H-M   'P 1'
#
loop_
_entity.id
_entity.type
_entity.pdbx_description
1 polymer ?
#
loop_
_entity_poly.entity_id
_entity_poly.type
_entity_poly.pdbx_seq_one_letter_code
_entity_poly.pdbx_strand_id
1 'polypeptide(L)'
;GNYGIESDGNGDNFNAVPFTAPRIANVTILGNKGRIDENTTGALHREGWRGQVYRSVYANTGPVARFEDGCLDIDDLLPTTLLYRDAIFGCAPPRTLAAPDETPVLQQQAVANGQVMFSTPAQVPGYLLSRQTFTVSTTGAPATPLPAGFEQNTYYGAVDPDAAAQWWRGWTAHVAGGDGTLINQNIHPLATDVGTGITPSTVNRCRTIDTDFRNGGTTTIFGESFPVCIVRTNSLSNQTDGPGQPLEVNLTNDHVYVLSGFVNVGNGGTQGVTPATATNVVLNVEAGTQIYGDTATDGSIIITRGSDINVNGTRAMPVVMSGVTTTLTAAGQ
;
A
#
# COMPACT_ATOMS: atom_id res chain seq x y z
N GLY A 1 0.37 10.89 1.62
CA GLY A 1 -0.98 10.76 1.07
C GLY A 1 -1.96 10.73 2.22
N ASN A 2 -3.14 11.30 2.02
CA ASN A 2 -4.16 11.50 3.06
C ASN A 2 -5.18 10.36 3.13
N TYR A 3 -5.16 9.49 2.13
CA TYR A 3 -6.16 8.47 1.92
C TYR A 3 -5.54 7.08 2.10
N GLY A 4 -6.21 6.19 2.83
CA GLY A 4 -5.81 4.78 2.90
C GLY A 4 -5.96 4.06 1.56
N ILE A 5 -7.03 4.38 0.84
CA ILE A 5 -7.22 4.08 -0.59
C ILE A 5 -7.68 5.36 -1.27
N GLU A 6 -7.00 5.79 -2.32
CA GLU A 6 -7.50 6.81 -3.25
C GLU A 6 -7.69 6.13 -4.60
N SER A 7 -8.88 6.21 -5.18
CA SER A 7 -9.15 5.53 -6.45
C SER A 7 -10.09 6.31 -7.34
N ASP A 8 -9.72 6.39 -8.61
CA ASP A 8 -10.46 7.04 -9.67
C ASP A 8 -10.25 6.31 -11.01
N GLY A 9 -10.92 6.83 -12.04
CA GLY A 9 -10.70 6.50 -13.44
C GLY A 9 -10.21 7.73 -14.19
N ASN A 10 -11.11 8.67 -14.48
CA ASN A 10 -10.80 9.93 -15.13
C ASN A 10 -11.59 11.06 -14.47
N GLY A 11 -10.89 11.94 -13.75
CA GLY A 11 -11.50 13.06 -13.02
C GLY A 11 -12.18 14.12 -13.89
N ASP A 12 -11.90 14.16 -15.21
CA ASP A 12 -12.55 15.07 -16.14
C ASP A 12 -13.76 14.44 -16.85
N ASN A 13 -13.89 13.10 -16.84
CA ASN A 13 -14.96 12.39 -17.52
C ASN A 13 -15.38 11.12 -16.77
N PHE A 14 -16.43 11.27 -15.97
CA PHE A 14 -17.12 10.25 -15.18
C PHE A 14 -17.49 8.96 -15.94
N ASN A 15 -17.70 9.06 -17.26
CA ASN A 15 -18.09 7.95 -18.12
C ASN A 15 -16.95 7.47 -19.03
N ALA A 16 -15.72 7.92 -18.80
CA ALA A 16 -14.56 7.45 -19.54
C ALA A 16 -14.37 5.95 -19.33
N VAL A 17 -14.33 5.21 -20.44
CA VAL A 17 -14.01 3.78 -20.47
C VAL A 17 -12.56 3.58 -20.92
N PRO A 18 -11.89 2.51 -20.45
CA PRO A 18 -12.37 1.50 -19.50
C PRO A 18 -12.50 2.04 -18.07
N PHE A 19 -13.38 1.41 -17.29
CA PHE A 19 -13.57 1.74 -15.88
C PHE A 19 -12.58 0.98 -14.99
N THR A 20 -12.16 1.61 -13.91
CA THR A 20 -11.33 0.98 -12.89
C THR A 20 -12.24 0.15 -11.97
N ALA A 21 -12.14 -1.19 -12.03
CA ALA A 21 -13.09 -2.09 -11.35
C ALA A 21 -12.43 -3.33 -10.69
N PRO A 22 -11.51 -3.15 -9.73
CA PRO A 22 -10.87 -4.28 -9.08
C PRO A 22 -11.75 -4.89 -8.00
N ARG A 23 -11.35 -6.10 -7.57
CA ARG A 23 -11.91 -6.76 -6.40
C ARG A 23 -10.85 -6.73 -5.31
N ILE A 24 -11.23 -6.28 -4.12
CA ILE A 24 -10.37 -6.14 -2.93
C ILE A 24 -11.03 -6.93 -1.80
N ALA A 25 -10.27 -7.76 -1.10
CA ALA A 25 -10.78 -8.56 0.00
C ALA A 25 -9.75 -8.63 1.14
N ASN A 26 -10.22 -8.80 2.37
CA ASN A 26 -9.36 -9.01 3.54
C ASN A 26 -8.32 -7.90 3.70
N VAL A 27 -8.77 -6.65 3.80
CA VAL A 27 -7.87 -5.50 4.03
C VAL A 27 -8.18 -4.90 5.40
N THR A 28 -7.13 -4.55 6.14
CA THR A 28 -7.24 -3.73 7.35
C THR A 28 -6.49 -2.43 7.15
N ILE A 29 -7.19 -1.31 7.15
CA ILE A 29 -6.61 0.03 7.06
C ILE A 29 -6.81 0.73 8.39
N LEU A 30 -5.68 1.16 8.97
CA LEU A 30 -5.67 1.86 10.24
C LEU A 30 -5.40 3.34 10.02
N GLY A 31 -6.25 4.19 10.59
CA GLY A 31 -6.05 5.62 10.56
C GLY A 31 -4.75 6.00 11.26
N ASN A 32 -4.10 7.05 10.78
CA ASN A 32 -2.96 7.71 11.42
C ASN A 32 -3.08 9.21 11.20
N LYS A 33 -2.44 10.01 12.06
CA LYS A 33 -2.41 11.46 11.86
C LYS A 33 -1.67 11.78 10.55
N GLY A 34 -2.34 12.51 9.66
CA GLY A 34 -1.79 13.02 8.41
C GLY A 34 -0.78 14.15 8.61
N ARG A 35 -0.45 14.89 7.54
CA ARG A 35 0.29 16.15 7.67
C ARG A 35 -0.50 17.14 8.54
N ILE A 36 0.19 18.14 9.11
CA ILE A 36 -0.43 19.10 10.03
C ILE A 36 -1.57 19.93 9.39
N ASP A 37 -1.59 19.98 8.06
CA ASP A 37 -2.48 20.76 7.21
C ASP A 37 -3.45 19.89 6.39
N GLU A 38 -3.46 18.57 6.62
CA GLU A 38 -4.28 17.63 5.84
C GLU A 38 -5.06 16.70 6.77
N ASN A 39 -6.36 16.56 6.51
CA ASN A 39 -7.20 15.54 7.13
C ASN A 39 -7.01 14.21 6.40
N THR A 40 -7.20 13.10 7.10
CA THR A 40 -7.10 11.76 6.51
C THR A 40 -8.44 11.05 6.39
N THR A 41 -8.56 10.16 5.41
CA THR A 41 -9.76 9.34 5.16
C THR A 41 -9.38 7.88 4.91
N GLY A 42 -10.23 6.95 5.34
CA GLY A 42 -10.01 5.52 5.12
C GLY A 42 -9.94 5.14 3.65
N ALA A 43 -10.92 5.56 2.86
CA ALA A 43 -10.96 5.40 1.42
C ALA A 43 -11.67 6.59 0.78
N LEU A 44 -11.07 7.17 -0.26
CA LEU A 44 -11.68 8.10 -1.18
C LEU A 44 -11.89 7.40 -2.53
N HIS A 45 -13.13 7.38 -2.99
CA HIS A 45 -13.50 6.85 -4.29
C HIS A 45 -14.12 7.94 -5.13
N ARG A 46 -13.54 8.18 -6.31
CA ARG A 46 -13.98 9.19 -7.26
C ARG A 46 -14.37 8.60 -8.61
N GLU A 47 -14.58 9.47 -9.57
CA GLU A 47 -15.14 9.23 -10.89
C GLU A 47 -14.62 7.97 -11.59
N GLY A 48 -15.54 7.15 -12.12
CA GLY A 48 -15.17 6.00 -12.93
C GLY A 48 -14.76 4.74 -12.14
N TRP A 49 -14.62 4.82 -10.81
CA TRP A 49 -14.37 3.66 -9.96
C TRP A 49 -15.60 2.78 -9.78
N ARG A 50 -15.42 1.47 -9.95
CA ARG A 50 -16.45 0.42 -9.82
C ARG A 50 -15.93 -0.78 -9.04
N GLY A 51 -15.12 -0.51 -8.02
CA GLY A 51 -14.50 -1.54 -7.20
C GLY A 51 -15.48 -2.31 -6.34
N GLN A 52 -15.06 -3.52 -5.97
CA GLN A 52 -15.79 -4.38 -5.04
C GLN A 52 -14.90 -4.69 -3.84
N VAL A 53 -15.34 -4.33 -2.63
CA VAL A 53 -14.59 -4.47 -1.39
C VAL A 53 -15.30 -5.45 -0.46
N TYR A 54 -14.56 -6.46 0.02
CA TYR A 54 -15.09 -7.53 0.87
C TYR A 54 -14.30 -7.63 2.17
N ARG A 55 -14.99 -7.91 3.29
CA ARG A 55 -14.38 -8.27 4.59
C ARG A 55 -13.31 -7.31 5.09
N SER A 56 -13.40 -6.04 4.70
CA SER A 56 -12.35 -5.06 4.95
C SER A 56 -12.70 -4.20 6.15
N VAL A 57 -11.69 -3.82 6.93
CA VAL A 57 -11.83 -3.06 8.16
C VAL A 57 -11.07 -1.75 8.03
N TYR A 58 -11.77 -0.65 8.24
CA TYR A 58 -11.21 0.70 8.25
C TYR A 58 -11.45 1.23 9.65
N ALA A 59 -10.39 1.50 10.41
CA ALA A 59 -10.57 1.79 11.83
C ALA A 59 -9.54 2.76 12.37
N ASN A 60 -10.02 3.62 13.26
CA ASN A 60 -9.15 4.45 14.10
C ASN A 60 -8.70 3.61 15.28
N THR A 61 -7.39 3.56 15.51
CA THR A 61 -6.86 2.87 16.68
C THR A 61 -6.11 3.84 17.57
N GLY A 62 -6.63 4.10 18.77
CA GLY A 62 -6.00 4.96 19.79
C GLY A 62 -6.32 6.46 19.70
N PRO A 63 -5.69 7.28 20.56
CA PRO A 63 -6.13 8.66 20.82
C PRO A 63 -5.70 9.70 19.76
N VAL A 64 -4.60 9.44 19.04
CA VAL A 64 -3.93 10.37 18.09
C VAL A 64 -4.19 10.01 16.62
N ALA A 65 -4.62 8.78 16.35
CA ALA A 65 -4.84 8.25 15.01
C ALA A 65 -6.33 8.38 14.65
N ARG A 66 -6.65 9.20 13.64
CA ARG A 66 -8.02 9.37 13.18
C ARG A 66 -7.99 9.50 11.67
N PHE A 67 -8.83 8.76 10.96
CA PHE A 67 -9.40 9.28 9.73
C PHE A 67 -10.28 10.47 10.13
N GLU A 68 -9.72 11.68 10.05
CA GLU A 68 -10.36 12.92 10.49
C GLU A 68 -11.63 13.24 9.71
N ASP A 69 -11.66 12.94 8.41
CA ASP A 69 -12.84 13.16 7.58
C ASP A 69 -13.83 12.00 7.71
N GLY A 70 -13.37 10.75 7.55
CA GLY A 70 -14.23 9.57 7.69
C GLY A 70 -13.59 8.27 7.20
N CYS A 71 -14.30 7.15 7.32
CA CYS A 71 -13.82 5.85 6.82
C CYS A 71 -13.95 5.75 5.30
N LEU A 72 -14.97 6.40 4.74
CA LEU A 72 -15.31 6.32 3.34
C LEU A 72 -15.73 7.71 2.87
N ASP A 73 -15.16 8.13 1.77
CA ASP A 73 -15.50 9.32 1.03
C ASP A 73 -15.86 8.87 -0.39
N ILE A 74 -17.03 9.33 -0.84
CA ILE A 74 -17.63 8.98 -2.11
C ILE A 74 -18.04 10.28 -2.78
N ASP A 75 -17.14 10.81 -3.59
CA ASP A 75 -17.35 12.04 -4.34
C ASP A 75 -17.88 11.74 -5.74
N ASP A 76 -19.00 12.38 -6.09
CA ASP A 76 -19.60 12.42 -7.44
C ASP A 76 -19.65 11.05 -8.16
N LEU A 77 -19.72 9.97 -7.37
CA LEU A 77 -19.78 8.61 -7.88
C LEU A 77 -21.16 8.39 -8.51
N LEU A 78 -21.16 8.09 -9.80
CA LEU A 78 -22.22 7.31 -10.43
C LEU A 78 -21.82 5.84 -10.37
N PRO A 79 -22.36 4.99 -9.48
CA PRO A 79 -22.28 3.58 -9.80
C PRO A 79 -23.48 2.77 -9.34
N THR A 80 -24.06 2.05 -10.28
CA THR A 80 -24.80 0.81 -10.04
C THR A 80 -23.87 -0.38 -9.77
N THR A 81 -22.60 -0.15 -9.38
CA THR A 81 -21.56 -1.21 -9.30
C THR A 81 -20.52 -1.09 -8.17
N LEU A 82 -20.43 0.03 -7.44
CA LEU A 82 -19.60 0.10 -6.23
C LEU A 82 -20.19 -0.84 -5.18
N LEU A 83 -19.38 -1.76 -4.65
CA LEU A 83 -19.86 -2.75 -3.71
C LEU A 83 -18.96 -2.81 -2.47
N TYR A 84 -19.59 -2.77 -1.31
CA TYR A 84 -18.99 -3.15 -0.04
C TYR A 84 -19.80 -4.29 0.59
N ARG A 85 -19.11 -5.33 1.06
CA ARG A 85 -19.71 -6.49 1.73
C ARG A 85 -18.91 -6.86 2.94
N ASP A 86 -19.59 -7.08 4.06
CA ASP A 86 -18.96 -7.45 5.33
C ASP A 86 -17.83 -6.47 5.70
N ALA A 87 -17.99 -5.19 5.38
CA ALA A 87 -17.01 -4.18 5.75
C ALA A 87 -17.29 -3.67 7.17
N ILE A 88 -16.24 -3.34 7.92
CA ILE A 88 -16.36 -2.71 9.24
C ILE A 88 -15.73 -1.33 9.19
N PHE A 89 -16.52 -0.31 9.48
CA PHE A 89 -16.08 1.08 9.58
C PHE A 89 -16.07 1.52 11.04
N GLY A 90 -14.89 1.42 11.65
CA GLY A 90 -14.57 1.83 13.02
C GLY A 90 -13.96 3.22 13.11
N CYS A 91 -14.45 4.17 12.33
CA CYS A 91 -14.05 5.58 12.43
C CYS A 91 -14.75 6.26 13.60
N ALA A 92 -14.01 7.13 14.30
CA ALA A 92 -14.54 7.83 15.47
C ALA A 92 -15.57 8.88 15.05
N PRO A 93 -16.59 9.17 15.88
CA PRO A 93 -17.55 10.24 15.60
C PRO A 93 -16.85 11.59 15.33
N PRO A 94 -17.40 12.43 14.45
CA PRO A 94 -18.82 12.40 14.09
C PRO A 94 -19.20 11.51 12.90
N ARG A 95 -18.26 10.94 12.12
CA ARG A 95 -18.67 10.35 10.84
C ARG A 95 -17.92 9.08 10.41
N THR A 96 -18.72 8.12 9.97
CA THR A 96 -18.27 7.01 9.13
C THR A 96 -17.95 7.48 7.70
N LEU A 97 -18.54 8.60 7.30
CA LEU A 97 -18.57 9.17 5.95
C LEU A 97 -17.92 10.55 5.93
N ALA A 98 -17.11 10.89 4.94
CA ALA A 98 -16.35 12.14 4.96
C ALA A 98 -17.25 13.39 4.99
N ALA A 99 -18.38 13.35 4.28
CA ALA A 99 -19.30 14.46 4.17
C ALA A 99 -20.79 14.06 4.33
N PRO A 100 -21.67 14.97 4.81
CA PRO A 100 -23.10 14.65 4.99
C PRO A 100 -23.85 14.36 3.69
N ASP A 101 -23.42 14.92 2.57
CA ASP A 101 -23.98 14.74 1.23
C ASP A 101 -23.71 13.35 0.63
N GLU A 102 -22.76 12.61 1.20
CA GLU A 102 -22.57 11.18 0.89
C GLU A 102 -23.68 10.31 1.50
N THR A 103 -24.34 10.78 2.57
CA THR A 103 -25.33 9.98 3.30
C THR A 103 -26.55 9.61 2.44
N PRO A 104 -27.17 10.53 1.67
CA PRO A 104 -28.22 10.18 0.73
C PRO A 104 -27.78 9.19 -0.34
N VAL A 105 -26.57 9.36 -0.89
CA VAL A 105 -25.99 8.45 -1.90
C VAL A 105 -25.84 7.05 -1.32
N LEU A 106 -25.28 6.94 -0.12
CA LEU A 106 -25.13 5.66 0.56
C LEU A 106 -26.43 5.05 1.04
N GLN A 107 -27.38 5.84 1.53
CA GLN A 107 -28.71 5.34 1.86
C GLN A 107 -29.40 4.78 0.60
N GLN A 108 -29.30 5.45 -0.54
CA GLN A 108 -29.83 4.91 -1.79
C GLN A 108 -29.13 3.61 -2.20
N GLN A 109 -27.80 3.55 -2.11
CA GLN A 109 -27.02 2.35 -2.47
C GLN A 109 -27.24 1.17 -1.51
N ALA A 110 -27.33 1.43 -0.20
CA ALA A 110 -27.53 0.45 0.85
C ALA A 110 -28.99 -0.04 0.90
N VAL A 111 -29.97 0.86 0.75
CA VAL A 111 -31.41 0.53 0.91
C VAL A 111 -32.04 0.07 -0.41
N ALA A 112 -31.68 0.65 -1.56
CA ALA A 112 -32.35 0.33 -2.83
C ALA A 112 -31.76 -0.89 -3.55
N ASN A 113 -30.43 -1.07 -3.49
CA ASN A 113 -29.73 -2.11 -4.27
C ASN A 113 -28.86 -3.03 -3.38
N GLY A 114 -28.78 -2.72 -2.08
CA GLY A 114 -27.95 -3.42 -1.12
C GLY A 114 -26.48 -3.47 -1.53
N GLN A 115 -25.90 -2.49 -2.23
CA GLN A 115 -24.54 -2.62 -2.80
C GLN A 115 -23.43 -2.24 -1.82
N VAL A 116 -23.61 -1.16 -1.05
CA VAL A 116 -22.67 -0.78 0.01
C VAL A 116 -23.23 -1.21 1.35
N MET A 117 -22.70 -2.31 1.89
CA MET A 117 -23.10 -2.89 3.17
C MET A 117 -21.91 -2.92 4.13
N PHE A 118 -21.98 -2.09 5.17
CA PHE A 118 -20.97 -2.04 6.23
C PHE A 118 -21.63 -2.10 7.61
N SER A 119 -20.82 -2.42 8.63
CA SER A 119 -21.20 -2.35 10.04
C SER A 119 -20.25 -1.42 10.79
N THR A 120 -20.75 -0.75 11.82
CA THR A 120 -19.90 -0.07 12.81
C THR A 120 -19.47 -1.05 13.91
N PRO A 121 -18.41 -0.78 14.67
CA PRO A 121 -18.01 -1.61 15.81
C PRO A 121 -19.15 -1.95 16.78
N ALA A 122 -20.07 -1.01 17.03
CA ALA A 122 -21.23 -1.24 17.90
C ALA A 122 -22.24 -2.26 17.34
N GLN A 123 -22.27 -2.45 16.03
CA GLN A 123 -23.14 -3.41 15.34
C GLN A 123 -22.50 -4.79 15.18
N VAL A 124 -21.20 -4.93 15.49
CA VAL A 124 -20.47 -6.19 15.36
C VAL A 124 -20.20 -6.77 16.75
N PRO A 125 -20.92 -7.82 17.17
CA PRO A 125 -20.76 -8.41 18.49
C PRO A 125 -19.33 -8.91 18.75
N GLY A 126 -18.81 -8.56 19.93
CA GLY A 126 -17.46 -8.95 20.34
C GLY A 126 -16.33 -8.30 19.57
N TYR A 127 -16.61 -7.26 18.78
CA TYR A 127 -15.59 -6.55 17.99
C TYR A 127 -14.44 -6.05 18.87
N LEU A 128 -13.24 -6.54 18.57
CA LEU A 128 -11.98 -6.08 19.14
C LEU A 128 -10.93 -6.02 18.04
N LEU A 129 -10.33 -4.84 17.86
CA LEU A 129 -9.20 -4.64 16.95
C LEU A 129 -7.93 -4.44 17.75
N SER A 130 -6.97 -5.34 17.58
CA SER A 130 -5.67 -5.26 18.24
C SER A 130 -4.70 -4.39 17.44
N ARG A 131 -4.14 -3.37 18.09
CA ARG A 131 -3.07 -2.52 17.50
C ARG A 131 -1.73 -3.21 17.37
N GLN A 132 -1.53 -4.30 18.12
CA GLN A 132 -0.26 -5.03 18.15
C GLN A 132 -0.23 -6.19 17.16
N THR A 133 -1.39 -6.77 16.86
CA THR A 133 -1.51 -7.98 16.03
C THR A 133 -2.34 -7.75 14.79
N PHE A 134 -3.01 -6.60 14.66
CA PHE A 134 -3.93 -6.24 13.57
C PHE A 134 -5.15 -7.15 13.41
N THR A 135 -5.30 -8.11 14.34
CA THR A 135 -6.40 -9.06 14.35
C THR A 135 -7.69 -8.35 14.71
N VAL A 136 -8.75 -8.72 13.98
CA VAL A 136 -10.13 -8.32 14.26
C VAL A 136 -10.85 -9.53 14.81
N SER A 137 -11.09 -9.53 16.12
CA SER A 137 -11.87 -10.57 16.78
C SER A 137 -13.33 -10.15 16.83
N THR A 138 -14.23 -11.09 16.57
CA THR A 138 -15.69 -10.94 16.59
C THR A 138 -16.30 -12.24 17.09
N THR A 139 -17.53 -12.23 17.62
CA THR A 139 -18.26 -13.47 17.95
C THR A 139 -19.11 -13.99 16.80
N GLY A 140 -19.06 -13.35 15.63
CA GLY A 140 -19.77 -13.75 14.41
C GLY A 140 -18.87 -13.64 13.18
N ALA A 141 -19.13 -14.45 12.16
CA ALA A 141 -18.36 -14.50 10.92
C ALA A 141 -18.98 -13.61 9.81
N PRO A 142 -18.19 -13.17 8.82
CA PRO A 142 -18.71 -12.56 7.59
C PRO A 142 -19.78 -13.42 6.92
N ALA A 143 -20.86 -12.81 6.45
CA ALA A 143 -21.99 -13.54 5.87
C ALA A 143 -21.82 -13.82 4.36
N THR A 144 -21.04 -13.00 3.67
CA THR A 144 -20.86 -13.09 2.21
C THR A 144 -19.65 -13.96 1.87
N PRO A 145 -19.80 -15.00 1.03
CA PRO A 145 -18.65 -15.71 0.45
C PRO A 145 -17.76 -14.76 -0.36
N LEU A 146 -16.45 -14.99 -0.35
CA LEU A 146 -15.55 -14.19 -1.19
C LEU A 146 -15.71 -14.59 -2.65
N PRO A 147 -15.54 -13.66 -3.61
CA PRO A 147 -15.53 -13.98 -5.03
C PRO A 147 -14.50 -15.06 -5.39
N ALA A 148 -14.77 -15.80 -6.46
CA ALA A 148 -13.80 -16.75 -7.00
C ALA A 148 -12.45 -16.07 -7.32
N GLY A 149 -11.35 -16.74 -6.93
CA GLY A 149 -9.99 -16.22 -7.03
C GLY A 149 -9.41 -15.73 -5.70
N PHE A 150 -10.23 -15.54 -4.66
CA PHE A 150 -9.75 -15.32 -3.29
C PHE A 150 -9.74 -16.62 -2.49
N GLU A 151 -8.74 -16.74 -1.61
CA GLU A 151 -8.76 -17.72 -0.52
C GLU A 151 -9.95 -17.44 0.40
N GLN A 152 -10.79 -18.46 0.61
CA GLN A 152 -11.97 -18.32 1.45
C GLN A 152 -11.57 -18.37 2.92
N ASN A 153 -12.11 -17.45 3.72
CA ASN A 153 -11.92 -17.44 5.17
C ASN A 153 -13.23 -17.13 5.93
N THR A 154 -13.17 -16.94 7.24
CA THR A 154 -14.33 -16.62 8.09
C THR A 154 -14.07 -15.47 9.06
N TYR A 155 -13.08 -14.63 8.76
CA TYR A 155 -12.69 -13.50 9.60
C TYR A 155 -12.75 -12.17 8.83
N TYR A 156 -12.74 -11.07 9.58
CA TYR A 156 -12.67 -9.72 9.03
C TYR A 156 -11.22 -9.22 9.01
N GLY A 157 -10.90 -8.37 8.04
CA GLY A 157 -9.61 -7.72 7.93
C GLY A 157 -8.54 -8.59 7.29
N ALA A 158 -7.29 -8.14 7.39
CA ALA A 158 -6.17 -8.72 6.67
C ALA A 158 -5.63 -10.03 7.24
N VAL A 159 -5.86 -10.29 8.53
CA VAL A 159 -5.16 -11.37 9.24
C VAL A 159 -6.13 -12.21 10.05
N ASP A 160 -5.84 -13.51 10.08
CA ASP A 160 -6.64 -14.49 10.80
C ASP A 160 -6.51 -14.28 12.33
N PRO A 161 -7.58 -13.95 13.06
CA PRO A 161 -7.54 -13.76 14.51
C PRO A 161 -7.19 -15.05 15.27
N ASP A 162 -7.43 -16.22 14.66
CA ASP A 162 -7.27 -17.53 15.29
C ASP A 162 -6.01 -18.28 14.79
N ALA A 163 -5.14 -17.62 14.01
CA ALA A 163 -3.94 -18.26 13.50
C ALA A 163 -3.04 -18.76 14.63
N ALA A 164 -2.68 -20.04 14.58
CA ALA A 164 -1.75 -20.66 15.52
C ALA A 164 -0.37 -19.97 15.55
N ALA A 165 0.02 -19.33 14.43
CA ALA A 165 1.22 -18.52 14.35
C ALA A 165 0.89 -17.18 13.65
N GLN A 166 1.12 -16.07 14.35
CA GLN A 166 0.92 -14.72 13.83
C GLN A 166 2.14 -14.30 12.99
N TRP A 167 2.31 -14.96 11.84
CA TRP A 167 3.50 -14.81 11.01
C TRP A 167 3.73 -13.38 10.50
N TRP A 168 2.68 -12.57 10.44
CA TRP A 168 2.70 -11.16 10.07
C TRP A 168 3.20 -10.23 11.19
N ARG A 169 3.43 -10.72 12.42
CA ARG A 169 3.96 -9.84 13.47
C ARG A 169 5.33 -9.31 13.08
N GLY A 170 5.50 -7.99 13.24
CA GLY A 170 6.73 -7.31 12.84
C GLY A 170 6.86 -7.06 11.34
N TRP A 171 5.90 -7.48 10.51
CA TRP A 171 5.87 -7.18 9.08
C TRP A 171 5.34 -5.78 8.75
N THR A 172 4.77 -5.11 9.74
CA THR A 172 4.24 -3.76 9.64
C THR A 172 5.00 -2.86 10.61
N ALA A 173 5.35 -1.65 10.20
CA ALA A 173 5.86 -0.66 11.13
C ALA A 173 4.75 -0.24 12.10
N HIS A 174 5.03 -0.26 13.40
CA HIS A 174 4.17 0.42 14.38
C HIS A 174 4.61 1.88 14.47
N VAL A 175 3.65 2.79 14.68
CA VAL A 175 3.91 4.17 15.09
C VAL A 175 3.69 4.25 16.60
N ALA A 176 4.68 4.71 17.37
CA ALA A 176 4.52 4.89 18.81
C ALA A 176 3.60 6.08 19.01
N GLY A 177 2.76 6.01 20.03
CA GLY A 177 1.81 7.08 20.33
C GLY A 177 2.48 8.45 20.33
N GLY A 178 1.79 9.44 19.77
CA GLY A 178 2.12 10.85 19.91
C GLY A 178 2.77 11.49 18.70
N ASP A 179 3.95 11.01 18.27
CA ASP A 179 4.89 11.94 17.62
C ASP A 179 5.41 11.47 16.25
N GLY A 180 4.65 10.64 15.52
CA GLY A 180 5.02 10.22 14.16
C GLY A 180 6.34 9.44 14.09
N THR A 181 6.85 8.97 15.23
CA THR A 181 8.11 8.22 15.31
C THR A 181 7.80 6.74 15.12
N LEU A 182 8.42 6.13 14.11
CA LEU A 182 8.37 4.68 13.88
C LEU A 182 8.97 3.97 15.11
N ILE A 183 8.24 3.03 15.74
CA ILE A 183 8.73 2.30 16.96
C ILE A 183 9.84 1.32 16.63
N ASN A 184 10.35 1.30 15.41
CA ASN A 184 11.38 0.35 15.07
C ASN A 184 12.27 0.91 13.99
N GLN A 185 13.46 1.35 14.39
CA GLN A 185 14.55 1.69 13.46
C GLN A 185 15.11 0.41 12.80
N ASN A 186 14.65 -0.77 13.22
CA ASN A 186 14.93 -2.08 12.65
C ASN A 186 13.65 -2.70 12.07
N ILE A 187 13.06 -2.07 11.05
CA ILE A 187 11.86 -2.58 10.38
C ILE A 187 12.22 -3.81 9.55
N HIS A 188 12.35 -4.95 10.22
CA HIS A 188 12.39 -6.23 9.55
C HIS A 188 11.94 -7.32 10.51
N PRO A 189 11.02 -8.21 10.12
CA PRO A 189 10.80 -9.47 10.84
C PRO A 189 12.03 -10.41 10.76
N LEU A 190 13.09 -10.04 10.03
CA LEU A 190 14.25 -10.86 9.72
C LEU A 190 15.50 -10.53 10.54
N ALA A 191 15.34 -10.03 11.77
CA ALA A 191 16.48 -9.82 12.67
C ALA A 191 17.35 -11.09 12.82
N THR A 192 16.74 -12.27 12.65
CA THR A 192 17.41 -13.57 12.69
C THR A 192 18.01 -14.02 11.36
N ASP A 193 17.50 -13.53 10.23
CA ASP A 193 17.89 -13.98 8.89
C ASP A 193 18.90 -13.02 8.23
N VAL A 194 18.98 -11.77 8.69
CA VAL A 194 20.04 -10.83 8.31
C VAL A 194 21.38 -11.34 8.89
N GLY A 195 22.36 -11.57 8.00
CA GLY A 195 23.65 -12.19 8.33
C GLY A 195 23.72 -13.71 8.15
N THR A 196 22.60 -14.39 7.86
CA THR A 196 22.56 -15.83 7.55
C THR A 196 21.91 -16.14 6.20
N GLY A 197 20.68 -15.66 5.98
CA GLY A 197 19.90 -15.81 4.74
C GLY A 197 19.92 -14.58 3.84
N ILE A 198 20.11 -13.39 4.41
CA ILE A 198 20.35 -12.14 3.68
C ILE A 198 21.77 -11.67 3.97
N THR A 199 22.61 -11.69 2.93
CA THR A 199 24.02 -11.26 3.03
C THR A 199 24.17 -9.92 2.31
N PRO A 200 24.53 -8.83 3.00
CA PRO A 200 24.76 -7.56 2.36
C PRO A 200 25.87 -7.64 1.30
N SER A 201 25.70 -6.90 0.20
CA SER A 201 26.73 -6.82 -0.82
C SER A 201 27.96 -6.11 -0.26
N THR A 202 29.15 -6.67 -0.48
CA THR A 202 30.41 -6.02 -0.10
C THR A 202 30.82 -4.90 -1.06
N VAL A 203 30.08 -4.73 -2.17
CA VAL A 203 30.33 -3.72 -3.20
C VAL A 203 29.02 -3.00 -3.51
N ASN A 204 29.04 -1.67 -3.46
CA ASN A 204 27.87 -0.88 -3.86
C ASN A 204 27.77 -0.85 -5.40
N ARG A 205 26.90 -1.70 -5.96
CA ARG A 205 26.72 -1.91 -7.42
C ARG A 205 25.45 -1.28 -7.98
N CYS A 206 24.96 -0.20 -7.37
CA CYS A 206 23.70 0.41 -7.78
C CYS A 206 23.65 0.75 -9.28
N ARG A 207 24.74 1.27 -9.84
CA ARG A 207 24.83 1.60 -11.28
C ARG A 207 24.86 0.40 -12.24
N THR A 208 25.09 -0.80 -11.71
CA THR A 208 24.99 -2.05 -12.48
C THR A 208 23.55 -2.54 -12.54
N ILE A 209 22.71 -2.16 -11.56
CA ILE A 209 21.28 -2.48 -11.55
C ILE A 209 20.54 -1.60 -12.56
N ASP A 210 20.82 -0.30 -12.52
CA ASP A 210 20.36 0.67 -13.52
C ASP A 210 21.33 1.85 -13.52
N THR A 211 21.67 2.39 -14.69
CA THR A 211 22.66 3.45 -14.83
C THR A 211 22.31 4.73 -14.09
N ASP A 212 21.01 4.98 -13.85
CA ASP A 212 20.51 6.17 -13.18
C ASP A 212 20.51 6.05 -11.65
N PHE A 213 20.72 4.84 -11.10
CA PHE A 213 20.81 4.67 -9.65
C PHE A 213 22.06 5.36 -9.11
N ARG A 214 21.92 5.95 -7.91
CA ARG A 214 23.03 6.60 -7.21
C ARG A 214 23.43 5.79 -5.99
N ASN A 215 24.72 5.78 -5.70
CA ASN A 215 25.25 5.24 -4.46
C ASN A 215 24.83 6.18 -3.30
N GLY A 216 24.09 5.65 -2.33
CA GLY A 216 23.63 6.35 -1.14
C GLY A 216 24.48 6.08 0.11
N GLY A 217 25.67 5.49 -0.04
CA GLY A 217 26.52 5.06 1.05
C GLY A 217 26.13 3.68 1.59
N THR A 218 26.14 3.53 2.92
CA THR A 218 25.72 2.32 3.62
C THR A 218 24.77 2.66 4.77
N THR A 219 23.98 1.67 5.19
CA THR A 219 23.14 1.73 6.38
C THR A 219 23.33 0.46 7.20
N THR A 220 23.17 0.55 8.52
CA THR A 220 23.27 -0.62 9.41
C THR A 220 21.87 -1.13 9.74
N ILE A 221 21.62 -2.41 9.46
CA ILE A 221 20.35 -3.09 9.75
C ILE A 221 20.66 -4.36 10.53
N PHE A 222 20.19 -4.45 11.78
CA PHE A 222 20.55 -5.50 12.75
C PHE A 222 22.06 -5.76 12.91
N GLY A 223 22.88 -4.71 12.80
CA GLY A 223 24.33 -4.82 12.95
C GLY A 223 25.07 -5.17 11.66
N GLU A 224 24.35 -5.48 10.58
CA GLU A 224 24.93 -5.74 9.27
C GLU A 224 24.93 -4.46 8.41
N SER A 225 26.02 -4.22 7.67
CA SER A 225 26.20 -3.02 6.85
C SER A 225 25.74 -3.25 5.41
N PHE A 226 24.59 -2.68 5.05
CA PHE A 226 24.03 -2.75 3.70
C PHE A 226 24.45 -1.56 2.84
N PRO A 227 24.86 -1.78 1.57
CA PRO A 227 24.95 -0.70 0.60
C PRO A 227 23.56 -0.14 0.27
N VAL A 228 23.49 1.19 0.14
CA VAL A 228 22.25 1.90 -0.20
C VAL A 228 22.26 2.33 -1.67
N CYS A 229 21.17 2.04 -2.37
CA CYS A 229 20.88 2.52 -3.71
C CYS A 229 19.77 3.57 -3.69
N ILE A 230 20.09 4.80 -4.06
CA ILE A 230 19.11 5.84 -4.29
C ILE A 230 18.56 5.68 -5.70
N VAL A 231 17.27 5.37 -5.78
CA VAL A 231 16.51 5.21 -7.01
C VAL A 231 15.86 6.54 -7.35
N ARG A 232 16.44 7.24 -8.33
CA ARG A 232 15.96 8.54 -8.84
C ARG A 232 15.95 8.47 -10.35
N THR A 233 14.86 8.01 -10.92
CA THR A 233 14.75 7.89 -12.39
C THR A 233 13.36 8.34 -12.83
N ASN A 234 13.30 9.00 -13.97
CA ASN A 234 12.04 9.35 -14.63
C ASN A 234 11.47 8.19 -15.45
N SER A 235 12.26 7.14 -15.69
CA SER A 235 11.85 5.84 -16.24
C SER A 235 12.96 4.81 -16.01
N LEU A 236 12.74 3.82 -15.14
CA LEU A 236 13.51 2.58 -15.14
C LEU A 236 13.42 2.00 -16.55
N SER A 237 14.57 1.81 -17.19
CA SER A 237 14.60 1.38 -18.60
C SER A 237 15.74 0.42 -18.92
N ASN A 238 16.41 -0.13 -17.89
CA ASN A 238 17.61 -0.97 -17.97
C ASN A 238 18.23 -1.04 -19.37
N GLN A 239 19.09 -0.07 -19.71
CA GLN A 239 19.70 0.01 -21.05
C GLN A 239 20.66 -1.14 -21.40
N THR A 240 20.86 -2.15 -20.53
CA THR A 240 21.87 -3.18 -20.74
C THR A 240 21.36 -4.47 -21.38
N ASP A 241 20.05 -4.71 -21.42
CA ASP A 241 19.50 -5.88 -22.10
C ASP A 241 19.39 -5.57 -23.61
N GLY A 242 20.10 -6.36 -24.42
CA GLY A 242 20.24 -6.14 -25.86
C GLY A 242 18.91 -6.03 -26.62
N PRO A 243 18.94 -5.51 -27.87
CA PRO A 243 17.71 -5.25 -28.64
C PRO A 243 16.83 -6.51 -28.77
N GLY A 244 15.56 -6.38 -28.34
CA GLY A 244 14.53 -7.42 -28.47
C GLY A 244 14.30 -8.28 -27.22
N GLN A 245 15.01 -8.05 -26.13
CA GLN A 245 14.70 -8.66 -24.82
C GLN A 245 13.73 -7.79 -24.00
N PRO A 246 12.90 -8.39 -23.12
CA PRO A 246 12.18 -7.62 -22.12
C PRO A 246 13.19 -6.83 -21.28
N LEU A 247 12.91 -5.55 -21.05
CA LEU A 247 13.75 -4.72 -20.19
C LEU A 247 13.44 -5.09 -18.74
N GLU A 248 14.39 -5.68 -18.04
CA GLU A 248 14.17 -6.11 -16.65
C GLU A 248 15.02 -5.29 -15.70
N VAL A 249 14.43 -4.86 -14.57
CA VAL A 249 15.18 -4.27 -13.45
C VAL A 249 15.02 -5.18 -12.25
N ASN A 250 16.14 -5.64 -11.68
CA ASN A 250 16.15 -6.57 -10.57
C ASN A 250 16.61 -5.88 -9.28
N LEU A 251 15.72 -5.77 -8.29
CA LEU A 251 16.02 -5.28 -6.94
C LEU A 251 16.30 -6.48 -6.02
N THR A 252 17.58 -6.69 -5.74
CA THR A 252 18.13 -7.81 -4.98
C THR A 252 18.12 -7.54 -3.48
N ASN A 253 18.12 -8.59 -2.65
CA ASN A 253 18.03 -8.43 -1.20
C ASN A 253 19.35 -8.05 -0.50
N ASP A 254 20.45 -7.93 -1.26
CA ASP A 254 21.79 -7.58 -0.77
C ASP A 254 22.03 -6.05 -0.70
N HIS A 255 21.06 -5.24 -1.13
CA HIS A 255 21.06 -3.78 -1.05
C HIS A 255 19.79 -3.24 -0.37
N VAL A 256 19.88 -2.00 0.12
CA VAL A 256 18.72 -1.21 0.53
C VAL A 256 18.39 -0.19 -0.53
N TYR A 257 17.14 -0.11 -0.97
CA TYR A 257 16.70 0.84 -2.00
C TYR A 257 15.96 2.02 -1.36
N VAL A 258 16.30 3.23 -1.79
CA VAL A 258 15.61 4.46 -1.39
C VAL A 258 15.04 5.12 -2.63
N LEU A 259 13.72 5.10 -2.76
CA LEU A 259 12.97 5.81 -3.80
C LEU A 259 12.96 7.29 -3.46
N SER A 260 13.37 8.14 -4.39
CA SER A 260 13.31 9.58 -4.21
C SER A 260 12.65 10.22 -5.42
N GLY A 261 11.52 10.90 -5.17
CA GLY A 261 10.57 11.29 -6.20
C GLY A 261 9.75 10.12 -6.74
N PHE A 262 9.05 10.39 -7.84
CA PHE A 262 8.28 9.41 -8.58
C PHE A 262 9.21 8.56 -9.46
N VAL A 263 9.31 7.25 -9.17
CA VAL A 263 10.08 6.28 -9.94
C VAL A 263 9.14 5.56 -10.89
N ASN A 264 9.17 5.93 -12.17
CA ASN A 264 8.36 5.25 -13.19
C ASN A 264 9.04 3.95 -13.64
N VAL A 265 8.29 2.86 -13.70
CA VAL A 265 8.68 1.61 -14.36
C VAL A 265 8.12 1.64 -15.77
N GLY A 266 9.01 1.78 -16.76
CA GLY A 266 8.65 2.07 -18.15
C GLY A 266 8.13 3.50 -18.38
N ASN A 267 7.71 3.78 -19.63
CA ASN A 267 7.27 5.11 -20.07
C ASN A 267 5.81 5.17 -20.56
N GLY A 268 4.99 4.17 -20.24
CA GLY A 268 3.59 4.11 -20.66
C GLY A 268 2.70 5.23 -20.11
N GLY A 269 3.19 5.99 -19.13
CA GLY A 269 2.50 7.14 -18.55
C GLY A 269 2.54 8.40 -19.43
N THR A 270 3.39 8.43 -20.47
CA THR A 270 3.51 9.60 -21.36
C THR A 270 2.29 9.74 -22.28
N GLN A 271 1.84 10.98 -22.48
CA GLN A 271 0.69 11.28 -23.34
C GLN A 271 0.92 10.76 -24.77
N GLY A 272 -0.09 10.11 -25.35
CA GLY A 272 -0.03 9.55 -26.70
C GLY A 272 0.71 8.20 -26.80
N VAL A 273 1.30 7.70 -25.71
CA VAL A 273 1.90 6.37 -25.67
C VAL A 273 0.82 5.31 -25.46
N THR A 274 0.83 4.27 -26.29
CA THR A 274 -0.05 3.10 -26.19
C THR A 274 0.74 1.93 -25.60
N PRO A 275 0.09 0.85 -25.10
CA PRO A 275 0.84 -0.35 -24.70
C PRO A 275 1.78 -0.90 -25.78
N ALA A 276 1.44 -0.70 -27.07
CA ALA A 276 2.23 -1.16 -28.20
C ALA A 276 3.43 -0.24 -28.53
N THR A 277 3.41 1.01 -28.06
CA THR A 277 4.48 2.00 -28.30
C THR A 277 5.24 2.37 -27.03
N ALA A 278 4.85 1.81 -25.88
CA ALA A 278 5.54 1.98 -24.62
C ALA A 278 6.82 1.15 -24.57
N THR A 279 7.82 1.70 -23.88
CA THR A 279 8.93 0.95 -23.31
C THR A 279 8.39 0.19 -22.11
N ASN A 280 8.21 -1.11 -22.30
CA ASN A 280 7.70 -2.04 -21.29
C ASN A 280 8.87 -2.54 -20.44
N VAL A 281 8.77 -2.36 -19.13
CA VAL A 281 9.79 -2.81 -18.17
C VAL A 281 9.16 -3.77 -17.18
N VAL A 282 9.87 -4.83 -16.83
CA VAL A 282 9.50 -5.73 -15.74
C VAL A 282 10.39 -5.42 -14.54
N LEU A 283 9.79 -4.91 -13.47
CA LEU A 283 10.48 -4.69 -12.19
C LEU A 283 10.38 -5.97 -11.33
N ASN A 284 11.48 -6.68 -11.15
CA ASN A 284 11.55 -7.85 -10.28
C ASN A 284 12.12 -7.44 -8.92
N VAL A 285 11.44 -7.84 -7.84
CA VAL A 285 11.86 -7.60 -6.45
C VAL A 285 12.05 -8.93 -5.75
N GLU A 286 13.29 -9.23 -5.35
CA GLU A 286 13.64 -10.48 -4.67
C GLU A 286 13.04 -10.60 -3.27
N ALA A 287 12.91 -11.83 -2.78
CA ALA A 287 12.49 -12.09 -1.40
C ALA A 287 13.49 -11.48 -0.41
N GLY A 288 13.01 -10.77 0.62
CA GLY A 288 13.87 -10.13 1.62
C GLY A 288 14.32 -8.71 1.25
N THR A 289 13.98 -8.21 0.05
CA THR A 289 14.39 -6.87 -0.39
C THR A 289 13.72 -5.77 0.43
N GLN A 290 14.49 -4.71 0.72
CA GLN A 290 14.06 -3.57 1.51
C GLN A 290 14.04 -2.31 0.63
N ILE A 291 12.86 -1.69 0.52
CA ILE A 291 12.60 -0.51 -0.31
C ILE A 291 11.95 0.57 0.56
N TYR A 292 12.52 1.78 0.53
CA TYR A 292 12.05 2.90 1.31
C TYR A 292 11.69 4.08 0.42
N GLY A 293 10.48 4.61 0.54
CA GLY A 293 10.09 5.90 -0.02
C GLY A 293 10.63 7.04 0.84
N ASP A 294 11.43 7.93 0.24
CA ASP A 294 11.85 9.15 0.91
C ASP A 294 10.65 10.10 1.07
N THR A 295 10.24 10.32 2.33
CA THR A 295 9.06 11.13 2.65
C THR A 295 9.23 12.60 2.28
N ALA A 296 10.47 13.09 2.11
CA ALA A 296 10.73 14.47 1.70
C ALA A 296 10.43 14.72 0.21
N THR A 297 10.33 13.66 -0.59
CA THR A 297 10.15 13.73 -2.05
C THR A 297 8.96 12.93 -2.54
N ASP A 298 8.07 12.49 -1.64
CA ASP A 298 6.95 11.58 -1.94
C ASP A 298 7.41 10.33 -2.73
N GLY A 299 8.53 9.75 -2.28
CA GLY A 299 9.18 8.61 -2.91
C GLY A 299 8.21 7.45 -3.17
N SER A 300 8.02 7.12 -4.45
CA SER A 300 6.99 6.16 -4.89
C SER A 300 7.43 5.40 -6.14
N ILE A 301 6.90 4.18 -6.31
CA ILE A 301 7.03 3.39 -7.54
C ILE A 301 5.71 3.53 -8.32
N ILE A 302 5.82 3.89 -9.59
CA ILE A 302 4.69 3.98 -10.52
C ILE A 302 4.90 2.95 -11.62
N ILE A 303 4.05 1.92 -11.66
CA ILE A 303 4.05 0.96 -12.77
C ILE A 303 3.26 1.56 -13.93
N THR A 304 3.96 1.92 -15.00
CA THR A 304 3.32 2.54 -16.16
C THR A 304 2.68 1.51 -17.09
N ARG A 305 1.77 1.96 -17.95
CA ARG A 305 1.05 1.08 -18.88
C ARG A 305 2.01 0.23 -19.72
N GLY A 306 1.77 -1.09 -19.76
CA GLY A 306 2.60 -2.05 -20.51
C GLY A 306 3.79 -2.60 -19.74
N SER A 307 4.10 -2.04 -18.57
CA SER A 307 5.12 -2.55 -17.64
C SER A 307 4.50 -3.42 -16.56
N ASP A 308 5.33 -4.27 -15.95
CA ASP A 308 4.94 -5.20 -14.90
C ASP A 308 5.83 -5.05 -13.66
N ILE A 309 5.33 -5.49 -12.50
CA ILE A 309 6.12 -5.67 -11.28
C ILE A 309 5.89 -7.08 -10.72
N ASN A 310 7.00 -7.77 -10.43
CA ASN A 310 7.01 -9.07 -9.78
C ASN A 310 7.64 -8.94 -8.39
N VAL A 311 6.83 -8.97 -7.34
CA VAL A 311 7.30 -8.88 -5.95
C VAL A 311 7.30 -10.26 -5.30
N ASN A 312 8.49 -10.86 -5.14
CA ASN A 312 8.65 -12.25 -4.71
C ASN A 312 8.85 -12.41 -3.19
N GLY A 313 8.09 -11.68 -2.37
CA GLY A 313 8.14 -11.81 -0.91
C GLY A 313 7.59 -13.15 -0.42
N THR A 314 8.23 -13.74 0.60
CA THR A 314 7.74 -14.98 1.24
C THR A 314 7.59 -14.82 2.74
N ARG A 315 6.88 -15.76 3.40
CA ARG A 315 6.77 -15.80 4.87
C ARG A 315 8.14 -15.81 5.59
N ALA A 316 9.16 -16.41 4.99
CA ALA A 316 10.49 -16.47 5.58
C ALA A 316 11.37 -15.29 5.15
N MET A 317 11.05 -14.60 4.06
CA MET A 317 11.81 -13.48 3.50
C MET A 317 10.85 -12.47 2.84
N PRO A 318 10.15 -11.64 3.62
CA PRO A 318 9.26 -10.63 3.07
C PRO A 318 10.01 -9.55 2.31
N VAL A 319 9.35 -8.99 1.31
CA VAL A 319 9.75 -7.68 0.78
C VAL A 319 9.17 -6.61 1.69
N VAL A 320 10.00 -5.68 2.14
CA VAL A 320 9.59 -4.54 2.98
C VAL A 320 9.53 -3.30 2.11
N MET A 321 8.35 -2.67 2.04
CA MET A 321 8.16 -1.35 1.45
C MET A 321 7.69 -0.40 2.54
N SER A 322 8.45 0.66 2.84
CA SER A 322 8.12 1.60 3.92
C SER A 322 8.50 3.03 3.58
N GLY A 323 8.15 3.99 4.43
CA GLY A 323 8.61 5.38 4.33
C GLY A 323 9.84 5.59 5.21
N VAL A 324 10.76 6.44 4.76
CA VAL A 324 11.90 6.89 5.57
C VAL A 324 12.02 8.41 5.48
N THR A 325 12.26 9.07 6.60
CA THR A 325 12.70 10.46 6.59
C THR A 325 14.19 10.48 6.34
N THR A 326 14.61 10.72 5.09
CA THR A 326 16.03 10.89 4.82
C THR A 326 16.47 12.30 5.23
N THR A 327 17.32 12.43 6.23
CA THR A 327 18.26 13.56 6.26
C THR A 327 19.36 13.24 5.26
N LEU A 328 19.08 13.44 3.97
CA LEU A 328 20.14 13.52 2.97
C LEU A 328 20.94 14.80 3.28
N THR A 329 21.86 14.73 4.23
CA THR A 329 22.96 15.69 4.26
C THR A 329 23.65 15.52 2.92
N ALA A 330 23.59 16.53 2.07
CA ALA A 330 24.33 16.58 0.83
C ALA A 330 25.82 16.40 1.16
N ALA A 331 26.29 15.16 1.13
CA ALA A 331 27.71 14.87 1.19
C ALA A 331 28.29 15.29 -0.17
N GLY A 332 28.90 16.48 -0.19
CA GLY A 332 29.79 16.94 -1.25
C GLY A 332 29.10 17.47 -2.51
N GLN A 333 28.86 18.78 -2.54
CA GLN A 333 29.34 19.60 -3.66
C GLN A 333 30.59 20.33 -3.20
#